data_AF-A0A0F9K9S3-F1
#
_entry.id   AF-A0A0F9K9S3-F1
#
_cell.length_a   1.000
_cell.length_b   1.000
_cell.length_c   1.000
_cell.angle_alpha   90.00
_cell.angle_beta   90.00
_cell.angle_gamma   90.00
#
_symmetry.space_group_name_H-M   'P 1'
#
loop_
_entity.id
_entity.type
_entity.pdbx_description
1 polymer ?
#
loop_
_entity_poly.entity_id
_entity_poly.type
_entity_poly.pdbx_seq_one_letter_code
_entity_poly.pdbx_strand_id
1 'polypeptide(L)'
;MDQMIIVGGDEGEWANGTRVRKIKSKPDDAHQDGAEGVIVGAMGPIPPGTRAEMHLDLARDGKSSEDVVFFYWVVWDDMPGLPVAIADPRIEPWPKVD
;
A
#
# COMPACT_ATOMS: atom_id res chain seq x y z
N MET A 1 0.40 4.10 -29.12
CA MET A 1 -0.67 3.57 -28.24
C MET A 1 0.02 3.13 -26.99
N ASP A 2 -0.03 3.96 -25.95
CA ASP A 2 0.55 3.62 -24.66
C ASP A 2 -0.24 2.43 -24.11
N GLN A 3 0.43 1.30 -23.91
CA GLN A 3 -0.18 0.17 -23.22
C GLN A 3 -0.45 0.60 -21.78
N MET A 4 -1.72 0.70 -21.42
CA MET A 4 -2.14 0.82 -20.03
C MET A 4 -1.74 -0.49 -19.34
N ILE A 5 -0.59 -0.47 -18.64
CA ILE A 5 -0.20 -1.58 -17.78
C ILE A 5 -1.19 -1.57 -16.62
N ILE A 6 -2.11 -2.55 -16.61
CA ILE A 6 -2.98 -2.78 -15.46
C ILE A 6 -2.11 -3.48 -14.41
N VAL A 7 -1.85 -2.77 -13.31
CA VAL A 7 -1.10 -3.25 -12.16
C VAL A 7 -2.14 -3.69 -11.12
N GLY A 8 -2.33 -5.01 -10.95
CA GLY A 8 -3.28 -5.63 -10.01
C GLY A 8 -4.16 -6.74 -10.62
N GLY A 9 -5.06 -7.32 -9.83
CA GLY A 9 -5.96 -8.44 -10.14
C GLY A 9 -5.66 -9.75 -9.41
N ASP A 10 -4.75 -9.75 -8.44
CA ASP A 10 -4.30 -10.97 -7.76
C ASP A 10 -5.22 -11.38 -6.59
N GLU A 11 -5.24 -12.67 -6.26
CA GLU A 11 -6.06 -13.17 -5.15
C GLU A 11 -5.64 -12.53 -3.82
N GLY A 12 -6.59 -11.93 -3.11
CA GLY A 12 -6.37 -11.24 -1.83
C GLY A 12 -6.06 -9.74 -1.96
N GLU A 13 -5.95 -9.21 -3.18
CA GLU A 13 -5.76 -7.78 -3.43
C GLU A 13 -7.02 -6.97 -3.08
N TRP A 14 -6.83 -5.77 -2.53
CA TRP A 14 -7.88 -4.76 -2.45
C TRP A 14 -8.15 -4.12 -3.82
N ALA A 15 -9.42 -4.08 -4.22
CA ALA A 15 -9.83 -3.60 -5.52
C ALA A 15 -9.35 -2.16 -5.82
N ASN A 16 -9.06 -1.86 -7.09
CA ASN A 16 -8.89 -0.50 -7.57
C ASN A 16 -10.13 0.35 -7.23
N GLY A 17 -9.90 1.56 -6.73
CA GLY A 17 -10.95 2.44 -6.21
C GLY A 17 -11.22 2.26 -4.70
N THR A 18 -10.59 1.28 -4.04
CA THR A 18 -10.68 1.15 -2.58
C THR A 18 -10.13 2.41 -1.91
N ARG A 19 -10.96 3.01 -1.07
CA ARG A 19 -10.57 4.13 -0.21
C ARG A 19 -9.78 3.60 0.97
N VAL A 20 -8.67 4.27 1.27
CA VAL A 20 -7.75 3.86 2.33
C VAL A 20 -7.35 5.04 3.19
N ARG A 21 -6.94 4.72 4.41
CA ARG A 21 -6.32 5.66 5.33
C ARG A 21 -4.95 5.15 5.76
N LYS A 22 -3.97 6.06 5.85
CA LYS A 22 -2.65 5.74 6.38
C LYS A 22 -2.71 5.55 7.89
N ILE A 23 -2.12 4.47 8.38
CA ILE A 23 -2.11 4.11 9.81
C ILE A 23 -0.70 3.93 10.39
N LYS A 24 0.33 4.04 9.55
CA LYS A 24 1.71 3.91 10.02
C LYS A 24 2.71 4.70 9.17
N SER A 25 3.16 5.81 9.73
CA SER A 25 4.16 6.69 9.13
C SER A 25 5.57 6.37 9.63
N LYS A 26 6.55 6.64 8.78
CA LYS A 26 7.99 6.59 9.02
C LYS A 26 8.56 8.01 8.88
N PRO A 27 9.73 8.30 9.47
CA PRO A 27 10.46 9.51 9.14
C PRO A 27 10.57 9.69 7.62
N ASP A 28 10.37 10.91 7.16
CA ASP A 28 10.47 11.32 5.74
C ASP A 28 9.37 10.81 4.79
N ASP A 29 8.32 10.16 5.30
CA ASP A 29 7.16 9.88 4.45
C ASP A 29 6.48 11.16 3.95
N ALA A 30 6.07 11.14 2.68
CA ALA A 30 5.34 12.23 2.04
C ALA A 30 3.95 12.50 2.65
N HIS A 31 3.31 11.48 3.25
CA HIS A 31 1.97 11.56 3.84
C HIS A 31 2.02 11.07 5.29
N GLN A 32 1.27 11.69 6.18
CA GLN A 32 1.25 11.34 7.60
C GLN A 32 0.07 10.43 7.96
N ASP A 33 0.04 9.91 9.19
CA ASP A 33 -1.07 9.08 9.67
C ASP A 33 -2.38 9.87 9.65
N GLY A 34 -3.45 9.20 9.22
CA GLY A 34 -4.74 9.84 8.98
C GLY A 34 -4.91 10.41 7.57
N ALA A 35 -3.85 10.53 6.77
CA ALA A 35 -3.99 10.86 5.35
C ALA A 35 -4.88 9.81 4.66
N GLU A 36 -5.77 10.28 3.80
CA GLU A 36 -6.68 9.43 3.04
C GLU A 36 -6.32 9.43 1.56
N GLY A 37 -6.65 8.34 0.88
CA GLY A 37 -6.40 8.22 -0.55
C GLY A 37 -7.20 7.11 -1.19
N VAL A 38 -6.99 6.95 -2.49
CA VAL A 38 -7.62 5.92 -3.30
C VAL A 38 -6.57 5.04 -3.96
N ILE A 39 -6.75 3.72 -3.86
CA ILE A 39 -5.90 2.75 -4.56
C ILE A 39 -6.16 2.86 -6.06
N VAL A 40 -5.10 3.01 -6.85
CA VAL A 40 -5.15 3.06 -8.33
C VAL A 40 -4.38 1.93 -8.99
N GLY A 41 -3.71 1.07 -8.22
CA GLY A 41 -3.04 -0.13 -8.69
C GLY A 41 -2.37 -0.90 -7.55
N ALA A 42 -2.01 -2.16 -7.80
CA ALA A 42 -1.33 -3.00 -6.83
C ALA A 42 -0.31 -3.95 -7.48
N MET A 43 0.70 -4.33 -6.72
CA MET A 43 1.72 -5.29 -7.10
C MET A 43 1.84 -6.32 -5.99
N GLY A 44 1.61 -7.58 -6.33
CA GLY A 44 1.76 -8.70 -5.42
C GLY A 44 1.13 -9.97 -5.99
N PRO A 45 0.91 -11.00 -5.17
CA PRO A 45 1.49 -11.13 -3.84
C PRO A 45 3.02 -11.08 -3.91
N ILE A 46 3.67 -10.37 -2.98
CA ILE A 46 5.13 -10.22 -3.00
C ILE A 46 5.79 -11.57 -2.70
N PRO A 47 6.74 -12.06 -3.54
CA PRO A 47 7.38 -13.35 -3.33
C PRO A 47 8.04 -13.46 -1.95
N PRO A 48 8.04 -14.65 -1.30
CA PRO A 48 8.65 -14.83 0.03
C PRO A 48 10.09 -14.32 0.15
N GLY A 49 10.92 -14.49 -0.90
CA GLY A 49 12.30 -13.98 -0.91
C GLY A 49 12.36 -12.46 -0.85
N THR A 50 11.53 -11.78 -1.64
CA THR A 50 11.42 -10.31 -1.63
C THR A 50 10.84 -9.80 -0.31
N ARG A 51 9.89 -10.53 0.29
CA ARG A 51 9.38 -10.23 1.64
C ARG A 51 10.47 -10.35 2.70
N ALA A 52 11.33 -11.37 2.62
CA ALA A 52 12.46 -11.55 3.53
C ALA A 52 13.51 -10.43 3.43
N GLU A 53 13.72 -9.84 2.25
CA GLU A 53 14.61 -8.67 2.08
C GLU A 53 14.04 -7.41 2.77
N MET A 54 12.71 -7.30 2.89
CA MET A 54 12.02 -6.19 3.59
C MET A 54 12.01 -6.34 5.12
N HIS A 55 12.50 -7.47 5.64
CA HIS A 55 12.33 -7.89 7.03
C HIS A 55 12.94 -6.93 8.06
N LEU A 56 14.08 -6.28 7.77
CA LEU A 56 14.71 -5.35 8.72
C LEU A 56 13.86 -4.11 8.99
N ASP A 57 13.20 -3.58 7.96
CA ASP A 57 12.35 -2.39 8.05
C ASP A 57 10.98 -2.69 8.64
N LEU A 58 10.52 -3.94 8.55
CA LEU A 58 9.27 -4.43 9.14
C LEU A 58 9.47 -4.88 10.59
N ALA A 59 10.58 -5.52 10.92
CA ALA A 59 10.90 -5.97 12.28
C ALA A 59 11.11 -4.79 13.24
N ARG A 60 11.75 -3.70 12.80
CA ARG A 60 11.85 -2.43 13.55
C ARG A 60 10.48 -1.86 13.92
N ASP A 61 9.49 -2.19 13.10
CA ASP A 61 8.11 -1.77 13.16
C ASP A 61 7.22 -2.77 13.92
N GLY A 62 7.78 -3.86 14.48
CA GLY A 62 7.03 -4.91 15.16
C GLY A 62 6.16 -5.76 14.24
N LYS A 63 6.48 -5.80 12.93
CA LYS A 63 5.75 -6.57 11.90
C LYS A 63 6.60 -7.69 11.33
N SER A 64 5.93 -8.76 10.91
CA SER A 64 6.54 -9.84 10.14
C SER A 64 6.58 -9.48 8.66
N SER A 65 7.60 -9.96 7.95
CA SER A 65 7.60 -9.95 6.48
C SER A 65 6.44 -10.76 5.88
N GLU A 66 5.85 -11.67 6.66
CA GLU A 66 4.65 -12.41 6.26
C GLU A 66 3.39 -11.52 6.24
N ASP A 67 3.43 -10.37 6.93
CA ASP A 67 2.30 -9.42 7.00
C ASP A 67 2.20 -8.54 5.75
N VAL A 68 3.28 -8.41 4.95
CA VAL A 68 3.24 -7.66 3.69
C VAL A 68 2.85 -8.61 2.56
N VAL A 69 1.68 -8.43 2.00
CA VAL A 69 1.22 -9.24 0.86
C VAL A 69 1.27 -8.43 -0.42
N PHE A 70 0.88 -7.15 -0.36
CA PHE A 70 0.79 -6.26 -1.53
C PHE A 70 1.48 -4.90 -1.31
N PHE A 71 2.03 -4.35 -2.39
CA PHE A 71 2.23 -2.91 -2.52
C PHE A 71 1.06 -2.30 -3.29
N TYR A 72 0.56 -1.16 -2.82
CA TYR A 72 -0.48 -0.39 -3.48
C TYR A 72 0.04 0.96 -3.94
N TRP A 73 -0.43 1.41 -5.09
CA TRP A 73 -0.26 2.77 -5.59
C TRP A 73 -1.48 3.55 -5.13
N VAL A 74 -1.25 4.56 -4.30
CA VAL A 74 -2.33 5.36 -3.72
C VAL A 74 -2.19 6.80 -4.21
N VAL A 75 -3.26 7.35 -4.75
CA VAL A 75 -3.38 8.80 -4.94
C VAL A 75 -3.96 9.36 -3.65
N TRP A 76 -3.18 10.19 -2.95
CA TRP A 76 -3.56 10.78 -1.67
C TRP A 76 -4.33 12.08 -1.88
N ASP A 77 -5.33 12.32 -1.04
CA ASP A 77 -6.19 13.50 -1.16
C ASP A 77 -5.45 14.80 -0.85
N ASP A 78 -4.43 14.73 0.00
CA ASP A 78 -3.56 15.85 0.37
C ASP A 78 -2.52 16.20 -0.73
N MET A 79 -2.33 15.32 -1.72
CA MET A 79 -1.45 15.51 -2.86
C MET A 79 -2.02 14.81 -4.12
N PRO A 80 -3.07 15.38 -4.73
CA PRO A 80 -3.73 14.75 -5.86
C PRO A 80 -2.82 14.70 -7.10
N GLY A 81 -2.98 13.63 -7.89
CA GLY A 81 -2.35 13.49 -9.21
C GLY A 81 -1.01 12.76 -9.26
N LEU A 82 -0.41 12.43 -8.11
CA LEU A 82 0.80 11.60 -8.04
C LEU A 82 0.53 10.34 -7.21
N PRO A 83 0.46 9.15 -7.84
CA PRO A 83 0.38 7.90 -7.10
C PRO A 83 1.70 7.62 -6.35
N VAL A 84 1.60 7.31 -5.06
CA VAL A 84 2.74 6.94 -4.21
C VAL A 84 2.56 5.49 -3.76
N ALA A 85 3.62 4.68 -3.91
CA ALA A 85 3.61 3.28 -3.49
C ALA A 85 3.66 3.15 -1.97
N ILE A 86 2.85 2.25 -1.41
CA ILE A 86 2.79 1.96 0.02
C ILE A 86 2.51 0.47 0.26
N ALA A 87 3.17 -0.12 1.24
CA ALA A 87 2.92 -1.51 1.64
C ALA A 87 1.59 -1.62 2.40
N ASP A 88 0.85 -2.70 2.14
CA ASP A 88 -0.45 -2.98 2.74
C ASP A 88 -0.55 -2.90 4.27
N PRO A 89 0.49 -3.14 5.11
CA PRO A 89 0.27 -3.07 6.55
C PRO A 89 0.23 -1.61 7.02
N ARG A 90 0.56 -0.64 6.17
CA ARG A 90 0.66 0.78 6.52
C ARG A 90 -0.61 1.55 6.22
N ILE A 91 -1.59 0.90 5.61
CA ILE A 91 -2.88 1.45 5.26
C ILE A 91 -4.00 0.51 5.71
N GLU A 92 -5.21 1.03 5.79
CA GLU A 92 -6.42 0.24 6.04
C GLU A 92 -7.57 0.76 5.17
N PRO A 93 -8.56 -0.08 4.82
CA PRO A 93 -9.79 0.38 4.17
C PRO A 93 -10.52 1.47 4.98
N TRP A 94 -11.05 2.47 4.29
CA TRP A 94 -11.73 3.61 4.89
C TRP A 94 -12.97 4.05 4.07
N PRO A 95 -14.10 4.45 4.68
CA PRO A 95 -14.41 4.33 6.11
C PRO A 95 -14.33 2.87 6.55
N LYS A 96 -13.96 2.64 7.81
CA LYS A 96 -14.07 1.28 8.37
C LYS A 96 -15.53 0.87 8.29
N VAL A 97 -15.79 -0.20 7.54
CA VAL A 97 -17.08 -0.86 7.55
C VAL A 97 -16.99 -1.89 8.66
N ASP A 98 -17.68 -1.64 9.76
CA ASP A 98 -17.77 -2.55 10.92
C ASP A 98 -18.50 -3.85 10.57
#